data_AF-A0A7D4BC98-F1
#
_entry.id   AF-A0A7D4BC98-F1
#
_cell.length_a   1.000
_cell.length_b   1.000
_cell.length_c   1.000
_cell.angle_alpha   90.00
_cell.angle_beta   90.00
_cell.angle_gamma   90.00
#
_symmetry.space_group_name_H-M   'P 1'
#
loop_
_entity.id
_entity.type
_entity.pdbx_description
1 polymer ?
#
loop_
_entity_poly.entity_id
_entity_poly.type
_entity_poly.pdbx_seq_one_letter_code
_entity_poly.pdbx_strand_id
1 'polypeptide(L)'
;MKKIILFLPLGLVILQSFLLTNISHAQRQRSNWIQQKNAYKGRWRVGFGIDVTDPTGVDMQFYRLNGVCDRSFSITKKIAIGIWAGMEGIVTGPIIEKQNNDANWESGSIRFGSDIKFYLPMALNPYIGIGFESGKRKYFGLNEMSTDIVARLGIEHKIVGTKLSTQSGLNITLFIDGKLNKSIDKDFMYITPSVGLRFHWL
;
A
#
# COMPACT_ATOMS: atom_id res chain seq x y z
N MET A 1 31.76 -30.77 -60.81
CA MET A 1 31.31 -29.60 -60.01
C MET A 1 29.78 -29.42 -59.93
N LYS A 2 28.94 -30.46 -60.08
CA LYS A 2 27.46 -30.31 -59.99
C LYS A 2 26.84 -30.67 -58.63
N LYS A 3 27.56 -31.37 -57.75
CA LYS A 3 27.03 -31.80 -56.43
C LYS A 3 27.06 -30.70 -55.37
N ILE A 4 27.93 -29.70 -55.47
CA ILE A 4 28.11 -28.65 -54.46
C ILE A 4 26.95 -27.62 -54.50
N ILE A 5 26.33 -27.42 -55.66
CA ILE A 5 25.27 -26.41 -55.85
C ILE A 5 23.95 -26.82 -55.16
N LEU A 6 23.70 -28.11 -54.93
CA LEU A 6 22.47 -28.59 -54.29
C LEU A 6 22.48 -28.45 -52.76
N PHE A 7 23.66 -28.41 -52.12
CA PHE A 7 23.78 -28.32 -50.66
C PHE A 7 23.68 -26.89 -50.12
N LEU A 8 24.06 -25.88 -50.92
CA LEU A 8 23.97 -24.47 -50.56
C LEU A 8 22.53 -24.01 -50.22
N PRO A 9 21.50 -24.29 -51.05
CA PRO A 9 20.13 -23.87 -50.75
C PRO A 9 19.55 -24.61 -49.54
N LEU A 10 19.91 -25.89 -49.35
CA LEU A 10 19.45 -26.68 -48.20
C LEU A 10 20.03 -26.15 -46.88
N GLY A 11 21.31 -25.81 -46.86
CA GLY A 11 21.98 -25.20 -45.70
C GLY A 11 21.39 -23.84 -45.34
N LEU A 12 21.07 -23.02 -46.34
CA LEU A 12 20.39 -21.73 -46.15
C LEU A 12 19.00 -21.87 -45.53
N VAL A 13 18.20 -22.83 -46.00
CA VAL A 13 16.85 -23.09 -45.45
C VAL A 13 16.92 -23.55 -43.99
N ILE A 14 17.86 -24.43 -43.65
CA ILE A 14 18.06 -24.91 -42.26
C ILE A 14 18.49 -23.75 -41.35
N LEU A 15 19.44 -22.92 -41.80
CA LEU A 15 19.90 -21.76 -41.02
C LEU A 15 18.78 -20.74 -40.81
N GLN A 16 17.98 -20.46 -41.85
CA GLN A 16 16.89 -19.50 -41.79
C GLN A 16 15.74 -19.99 -40.89
N SER A 17 15.41 -21.28 -40.93
CA SER A 17 14.42 -21.88 -40.03
C SER A 17 14.90 -21.95 -38.58
N PHE A 18 16.20 -22.16 -38.34
CA PHE A 18 16.78 -22.10 -37.00
C PHE A 18 16.80 -20.66 -36.44
N LEU A 19 17.08 -19.65 -37.28
CA LEU A 19 17.01 -18.24 -36.86
C LEU A 19 15.58 -17.79 -36.55
N LEU A 20 14.61 -18.16 -37.41
CA LEU A 20 13.20 -17.79 -37.23
C LEU A 20 12.57 -18.42 -35.98
N THR A 21 12.93 -19.66 -35.65
CA THR A 21 12.45 -20.34 -34.43
C THR A 21 13.04 -19.69 -33.17
N ASN A 22 14.33 -19.35 -33.16
CA ASN A 22 14.96 -18.64 -32.04
C ASN A 22 14.37 -17.23 -31.83
N ILE A 23 14.13 -16.47 -32.90
CA ILE A 23 13.49 -15.15 -32.83
C ILE A 23 12.07 -15.27 -32.29
N SER A 24 11.30 -16.25 -32.77
CA SER A 24 9.93 -16.50 -32.30
C SER A 24 9.89 -16.95 -30.84
N HIS A 25 10.87 -17.75 -30.41
CA HIS A 25 10.99 -18.20 -29.02
C HIS A 25 11.37 -17.04 -28.09
N ALA A 26 12.31 -16.19 -28.49
CA ALA A 26 12.68 -14.98 -27.78
C ALA A 26 11.50 -13.98 -27.68
N GLN A 27 10.73 -13.81 -28.75
CA GLN A 27 9.51 -12.98 -28.73
C GLN A 27 8.43 -13.57 -27.81
N ARG A 28 8.19 -14.89 -27.85
CA ARG A 28 7.25 -15.56 -26.92
C ARG A 28 7.67 -15.39 -25.46
N GLN A 29 8.94 -15.61 -25.13
CA GLN A 29 9.46 -15.41 -23.79
C GLN A 29 9.28 -13.95 -23.33
N ARG A 30 9.56 -12.97 -24.18
CA ARG A 30 9.36 -11.54 -23.87
C ARG A 30 7.88 -11.20 -23.65
N SER A 31 6.97 -11.74 -24.46
CA SER A 31 5.53 -11.53 -24.28
C SER A 31 5.02 -12.13 -22.97
N ASN A 32 5.44 -13.35 -22.62
CA ASN A 32 5.09 -14.03 -21.38
C ASN A 32 5.59 -13.24 -20.16
N TRP A 33 6.79 -12.65 -20.25
CA TRP A 33 7.36 -11.86 -19.17
C TRP A 33 6.60 -10.54 -18.94
N ILE A 34 6.21 -9.85 -20.01
CA ILE A 34 5.40 -8.63 -19.94
C ILE A 34 3.99 -8.95 -19.42
N GLN A 35 3.38 -10.04 -19.88
CA GLN A 35 2.07 -10.51 -19.40
C GLN A 35 2.12 -10.89 -17.92
N GLN A 36 3.14 -11.63 -17.48
CA GLN A 36 3.34 -11.99 -16.07
C GLN A 36 3.57 -10.75 -15.19
N LYS A 37 4.38 -9.79 -15.65
CA LYS A 37 4.62 -8.52 -14.97
C LYS A 37 3.34 -7.70 -14.80
N ASN A 38 2.52 -7.62 -15.85
CA ASN A 38 1.24 -6.90 -15.82
C ASN A 38 0.22 -7.61 -14.92
N ALA A 39 0.15 -8.94 -14.99
CA ALA A 39 -0.69 -9.74 -14.11
C ALA A 39 -0.31 -9.58 -12.63
N TYR A 40 0.99 -9.47 -12.32
CA TYR A 40 1.47 -9.35 -10.94
C TYR A 40 1.25 -7.95 -10.35
N LYS A 41 1.45 -6.89 -11.15
CA LYS A 41 1.25 -5.49 -10.73
C LYS A 41 -0.24 -5.10 -10.60
N GLY A 42 -1.10 -5.66 -11.44
CA GLY A 42 -2.53 -5.31 -11.47
C GLY A 42 -3.37 -5.93 -10.34
N ARG A 43 -2.87 -6.95 -9.64
CA ARG A 43 -3.59 -7.65 -8.57
C ARG A 43 -3.72 -6.79 -7.31
N TRP A 44 -4.95 -6.70 -6.81
CA TRP A 44 -5.22 -6.22 -5.46
C TRP A 44 -4.75 -7.27 -4.44
N ARG A 45 -4.20 -6.78 -3.34
CA ARG A 45 -3.71 -7.57 -2.21
C ARG A 45 -4.27 -6.99 -0.93
N VAL A 46 -4.24 -7.77 0.14
CA VAL A 46 -4.74 -7.38 1.45
C VAL A 46 -3.59 -7.33 2.43
N GLY A 47 -3.52 -6.24 3.19
CA GLY A 47 -2.69 -6.13 4.38
C GLY A 47 -3.55 -5.81 5.60
N PHE A 48 -3.10 -6.25 6.76
CA PHE A 48 -3.70 -5.93 8.05
C PHE A 48 -2.69 -5.16 8.88
N GLY A 49 -3.10 -4.13 9.61
CA GLY A 49 -2.21 -3.35 10.45
C GLY A 49 -2.81 -2.97 11.78
N ILE A 50 -1.91 -2.61 12.68
CA ILE A 50 -2.21 -2.18 14.05
C ILE A 50 -1.49 -0.85 14.25
N ASP A 51 -2.23 0.15 14.71
CA ASP A 51 -1.70 1.44 15.11
C ASP A 51 -1.27 1.37 16.59
N VAL A 52 -0.03 1.75 16.89
CA VAL A 52 0.49 1.77 18.26
C VAL A 52 0.14 3.07 18.96
N THR A 53 -0.07 4.15 18.20
CA THR A 53 -0.45 5.47 18.75
C THR A 53 -1.92 5.54 19.14
N ASP A 54 -2.76 4.74 18.51
CA ASP A 54 -4.11 4.46 18.98
C ASP A 54 -4.21 2.92 19.10
N PRO A 55 -3.87 2.30 20.24
CA PRO A 55 -3.63 0.85 20.38
C PRO A 55 -4.86 -0.04 20.17
N THR A 56 -6.04 0.55 20.05
CA THR A 56 -7.28 -0.13 19.63
C THR A 56 -7.54 -0.02 18.12
N GLY A 57 -6.69 0.73 17.43
CA GLY A 57 -6.72 1.01 16.01
C GLY A 57 -6.25 -0.17 15.19
N VAL A 58 -7.17 -0.73 14.42
CA VAL A 58 -6.88 -1.75 13.41
C VAL A 58 -7.13 -1.17 12.03
N ASP A 59 -6.25 -1.46 11.08
CA ASP A 59 -6.41 -1.09 9.68
C ASP A 59 -6.39 -2.30 8.77
N MET A 60 -7.28 -2.32 7.79
CA MET A 60 -7.23 -3.24 6.67
C MET A 60 -6.95 -2.44 5.40
N GLN A 61 -5.99 -2.90 4.61
CA GLN A 61 -5.54 -2.19 3.44
C GLN A 61 -5.62 -3.05 2.19
N PHE A 62 -6.39 -2.61 1.20
CA PHE A 62 -6.37 -3.17 -0.14
C PHE A 62 -5.36 -2.39 -0.98
N TYR A 63 -4.33 -3.04 -1.53
CA TYR A 63 -3.28 -2.31 -2.24
C TYR A 63 -2.85 -2.97 -3.55
N ARG A 64 -2.25 -2.15 -4.43
CA ARG A 64 -1.59 -2.59 -5.67
C ARG A 64 -0.11 -2.25 -5.62
N LEU A 65 0.71 -3.08 -6.25
CA LEU A 65 2.15 -2.90 -6.32
C LEU A 65 2.55 -2.08 -7.56
N ASN A 66 3.61 -1.28 -7.43
CA ASN A 66 4.24 -0.59 -8.54
C ASN A 66 5.25 -1.48 -9.31
N GLY A 67 5.73 -2.55 -8.67
CA GLY A 67 6.82 -3.43 -9.15
C GLY A 67 6.48 -4.92 -9.05
N VAL A 68 7.31 -5.77 -9.67
CA VAL A 68 7.33 -7.22 -9.38
C VAL A 68 8.20 -7.38 -8.14
N CYS A 69 7.70 -8.06 -7.11
CA CYS A 69 8.52 -8.43 -5.96
C CYS A 69 9.38 -9.62 -6.36
N ASP A 70 10.63 -9.39 -6.77
CA ASP A 70 11.63 -10.45 -6.84
C ASP A 70 12.41 -10.53 -5.50
N ARG A 71 13.38 -11.45 -5.45
CA ARG A 71 13.89 -12.20 -4.28
C ARG A 71 14.24 -11.42 -2.99
N SER A 72 14.23 -10.09 -3.00
CA SER A 72 14.42 -9.18 -1.86
C SER A 72 13.12 -8.74 -1.14
N PHE A 73 11.93 -9.15 -1.61
CA PHE A 73 10.63 -8.93 -0.93
C PHE A 73 10.32 -7.47 -0.57
N SER A 74 10.85 -6.47 -1.28
CA SER A 74 10.44 -5.08 -1.02
C SER A 74 9.04 -4.83 -1.58
N ILE A 75 8.11 -4.38 -0.72
CA ILE A 75 6.77 -3.97 -1.14
C ILE A 75 6.86 -2.51 -1.57
N THR A 76 6.82 -2.25 -2.87
CA THR A 76 6.61 -0.91 -3.40
C THR A 76 5.17 -0.80 -3.86
N LYS A 77 4.35 -0.11 -3.06
CA LYS A 77 2.94 0.12 -3.39
C LYS A 77 2.81 1.22 -4.43
N LYS A 78 1.69 1.21 -5.14
CA LYS A 78 1.28 2.30 -6.04
C LYS A 78 0.11 3.06 -5.45
N ILE A 79 -0.91 2.30 -5.06
CA ILE A 79 -2.15 2.82 -4.48
C ILE A 79 -2.64 1.84 -3.44
N ALA A 80 -3.28 2.37 -2.40
CA ALA A 80 -4.00 1.58 -1.43
C ALA A 80 -5.31 2.24 -1.04
N ILE A 81 -6.27 1.43 -0.63
CA ILE A 81 -7.52 1.82 -0.02
C ILE A 81 -7.48 1.25 1.40
N GLY A 82 -7.48 2.12 2.40
CA GLY A 82 -7.51 1.77 3.81
C GLY A 82 -8.94 1.80 4.36
N ILE A 83 -9.24 0.86 5.23
CA ILE A 83 -10.38 0.90 6.14
C ILE A 83 -9.80 0.79 7.55
N TRP A 84 -10.23 1.67 8.45
CA TRP A 84 -9.70 1.75 9.81
C TRP A 84 -10.83 1.81 10.83
N ALA A 85 -10.61 1.24 12.00
CA ALA A 85 -11.47 1.38 13.15
C ALA A 85 -10.62 1.43 14.43
N GLY A 86 -10.94 2.33 15.35
CA GLY A 86 -10.21 2.46 16.61
C GLY A 86 -10.78 3.53 17.53
N MET A 87 -10.36 3.53 18.79
CA MET A 87 -10.68 4.62 19.70
C MET A 87 -9.71 5.77 19.49
N GLU A 88 -10.26 6.96 19.31
CA GLU A 88 -9.49 8.18 19.12
C GLU A 88 -8.89 8.68 20.43
N GLY A 89 -7.61 9.07 20.40
CA GLY A 89 -7.02 9.90 21.45
C GLY A 89 -6.62 9.14 22.72
N ILE A 90 -6.47 7.80 22.67
CA ILE A 90 -6.02 7.02 23.83
C ILE A 90 -4.62 7.49 24.28
N VAL A 91 -3.68 7.60 23.33
CA VAL A 91 -2.32 8.10 23.61
C VAL A 91 -2.18 9.54 23.16
N THR A 92 -2.85 9.90 22.06
CA THR A 92 -2.72 11.22 21.42
C THR A 92 -3.67 12.28 21.98
N GLY A 93 -4.52 11.94 22.96
CA GLY A 93 -5.50 12.84 23.57
C GLY A 93 -4.93 14.19 24.05
N PRO A 94 -3.82 14.21 24.82
CA PRO A 94 -3.22 15.48 25.24
C PRO A 94 -2.73 16.36 24.08
N ILE A 95 -2.34 15.76 22.95
CA ILE A 95 -1.92 16.47 21.74
C ILE A 95 -3.14 17.09 21.05
N ILE A 96 -4.27 16.36 21.02
CA ILE A 96 -5.54 16.81 20.45
C ILE A 96 -6.10 17.97 21.27
N GLU A 97 -6.16 17.82 22.59
CA GLU A 97 -6.65 18.83 23.54
C GLU A 97 -5.87 20.13 23.37
N LYS A 98 -4.53 20.07 23.41
CA LYS A 98 -3.66 21.24 23.25
C LYS A 98 -3.89 22.01 21.95
N GLN A 99 -4.22 21.31 20.86
CA GLN A 99 -4.49 21.92 19.55
C GLN A 99 -5.91 22.49 19.45
N ASN A 100 -6.82 22.07 20.34
CA ASN A 100 -8.24 22.40 20.29
C ASN A 100 -8.74 22.91 21.65
N ASN A 101 -7.91 23.66 22.38
CA ASN A 101 -8.22 24.15 23.73
C ASN A 101 -9.58 24.87 23.79
N ASP A 102 -9.95 25.59 22.73
CA ASP A 102 -11.21 26.35 22.64
C ASP A 102 -12.43 25.47 22.26
N ALA A 103 -12.20 24.26 21.76
CA ALA A 103 -13.24 23.38 21.24
C ALA A 103 -13.86 22.44 22.30
N ASN A 104 -13.44 22.55 23.56
CA ASN A 104 -13.99 21.80 24.70
C ASN A 104 -14.08 20.29 24.48
N TRP A 105 -13.07 19.75 23.81
CA TRP A 105 -12.92 18.31 23.62
C TRP A 105 -12.51 17.66 24.94
N GLU A 106 -13.23 16.62 25.35
CA GLU A 106 -12.91 15.85 26.56
C GLU A 106 -12.28 14.51 26.23
N SER A 107 -12.87 13.79 25.28
CA SER A 107 -12.39 12.47 24.88
C SER A 107 -12.92 12.05 23.51
N GLY A 108 -12.12 11.20 22.84
CA GLY A 108 -12.53 10.47 21.66
C GLY A 108 -13.32 9.21 22.02
N SER A 109 -14.07 8.69 21.06
CA SER A 109 -14.72 7.38 21.13
C SER A 109 -14.23 6.48 19.99
N ILE A 110 -14.92 5.35 19.80
CA ILE A 110 -14.71 4.51 18.63
C ILE A 110 -15.06 5.31 17.38
N ARG A 111 -14.11 5.34 16.45
CA ARG A 111 -14.22 5.93 15.13
C ARG A 111 -13.95 4.88 14.07
N PHE A 112 -14.53 5.12 12.91
CA PHE A 112 -14.36 4.33 11.70
C PHE A 112 -13.94 5.26 10.58
N GLY A 113 -13.05 4.81 9.72
CA GLY A 113 -12.60 5.62 8.60
C GLY A 113 -12.26 4.81 7.38
N SER A 114 -12.18 5.53 6.27
CA SER A 114 -11.56 4.99 5.07
C SER A 114 -10.73 6.04 4.38
N ASP A 115 -9.67 5.62 3.72
CA ASP A 115 -8.75 6.50 3.02
C ASP A 115 -8.25 5.88 1.72
N ILE A 116 -7.80 6.75 0.82
CA ILE A 116 -7.05 6.36 -0.38
C ILE A 116 -5.64 6.92 -0.23
N LYS A 117 -4.65 6.05 -0.30
CA LYS A 117 -3.22 6.38 -0.22
C LYS A 117 -2.54 6.20 -1.56
N PHE A 118 -1.79 7.20 -1.99
CA PHE A 118 -0.94 7.18 -3.18
C PHE A 118 0.51 7.11 -2.75
N TYR A 119 1.22 6.10 -3.26
CA TYR A 119 2.60 5.84 -2.89
C TYR A 119 3.54 6.30 -4.00
N LEU A 120 4.60 6.99 -3.60
CA LEU A 120 5.67 7.39 -4.50
C LEU A 120 6.71 6.26 -4.58
N PRO A 121 7.18 5.90 -5.78
CA PRO A 121 8.05 4.76 -5.98
C PRO A 121 9.52 5.09 -5.70
N MET A 122 9.80 5.52 -4.47
CA MET A 122 11.14 5.84 -3.97
C MET A 122 11.44 5.06 -2.69
N ALA A 123 12.68 5.16 -2.20
CA ALA A 123 13.08 4.53 -0.94
C ALA A 123 12.15 4.95 0.21
N LEU A 124 11.89 4.04 1.15
CA LEU A 124 10.95 4.21 2.28
C LEU A 124 9.45 4.32 1.90
N ASN A 125 9.09 4.15 0.63
CA ASN A 125 7.71 4.21 0.10
C ASN A 125 6.87 5.35 0.72
N PRO A 126 7.27 6.62 0.54
CA PRO A 126 6.47 7.73 1.02
C PRO A 126 5.10 7.74 0.36
N TYR A 127 4.10 8.20 1.09
CA TYR A 127 2.73 8.27 0.62
C TYR A 127 2.01 9.51 1.11
N ILE A 128 1.02 9.91 0.31
CA ILE A 128 -0.01 10.86 0.68
C ILE A 128 -1.35 10.14 0.71
N GLY A 129 -2.20 10.47 1.66
CA GLY A 129 -3.53 9.89 1.80
C GLY A 129 -4.59 10.94 2.04
N ILE A 130 -5.79 10.68 1.54
CA ILE A 130 -6.99 11.46 1.83
C ILE A 130 -8.14 10.51 2.16
N GLY A 131 -9.02 10.92 3.05
CA GLY A 131 -10.10 10.06 3.51
C GLY A 131 -11.10 10.77 4.40
N PHE A 132 -11.90 9.97 5.08
CA PHE A 132 -12.87 10.43 6.06
C PHE A 132 -12.85 9.52 7.28
N GLU A 133 -13.04 10.10 8.46
CA GLU A 133 -13.20 9.39 9.72
C GLU A 133 -14.46 9.88 10.42
N SER A 134 -15.30 8.97 10.87
CA SER A 134 -16.60 9.25 11.48
C SER A 134 -16.73 8.49 12.80
N GLY A 135 -17.26 9.14 13.83
CA GLY A 135 -17.51 8.50 15.10
C GLY A 135 -17.96 9.49 16.16
N LYS A 136 -18.16 9.00 17.38
CA LYS A 136 -18.57 9.88 18.48
C LYS A 136 -17.37 10.57 19.10
N ARG A 137 -17.56 11.81 19.53
CA ARG A 137 -16.66 12.56 20.41
C ARG A 137 -17.45 13.13 21.56
N LYS A 138 -16.79 13.27 22.71
CA LYS A 138 -17.38 13.90 23.87
C LYS A 138 -16.98 15.37 23.93
N TYR A 139 -17.98 16.24 23.88
CA TYR A 139 -17.87 17.69 24.02
C TYR A 139 -18.81 18.13 25.14
N PHE A 140 -18.33 18.87 26.13
CA PHE A 140 -19.16 19.38 27.25
C PHE A 140 -20.08 18.32 27.89
N GLY A 141 -19.58 17.12 28.16
CA GLY A 141 -20.40 16.04 28.71
C GLY A 141 -21.27 15.29 27.69
N LEU A 142 -21.49 15.84 26.49
CA LEU A 142 -22.36 15.29 25.45
C LEU A 142 -21.58 14.46 24.43
N ASN A 143 -22.12 13.29 24.09
CA ASN A 143 -21.58 12.45 23.03
C ASN A 143 -22.23 12.83 21.70
N GLU A 144 -21.45 13.47 20.83
CA GLU A 144 -21.93 13.93 19.53
C GLU A 144 -21.24 13.17 18.42
N MET A 145 -21.98 12.94 17.33
CA MET A 145 -21.40 12.40 16.11
C MET A 145 -20.54 13.46 15.44
N SER A 146 -19.34 13.10 15.01
CA SER A 146 -18.41 13.99 14.32
C SER A 146 -17.86 13.28 13.10
N THR A 147 -17.91 13.96 11.95
CA THR A 147 -17.31 13.49 10.71
C THR A 147 -16.16 14.41 10.34
N ASP A 148 -15.04 13.81 9.96
CA ASP A 148 -13.81 14.51 9.69
C ASP A 148 -13.31 14.16 8.30
N ILE A 149 -12.76 15.16 7.61
CA ILE A 149 -11.87 14.95 6.47
C ILE A 149 -10.48 14.65 7.03
N VAL A 150 -9.85 13.62 6.48
CA VAL A 150 -8.52 13.17 6.91
C VAL A 150 -7.52 13.36 5.79
N ALA A 151 -6.36 13.89 6.12
CA ALA A 151 -5.19 13.89 5.25
C ALA A 151 -4.03 13.19 5.97
N ARG A 152 -3.25 12.40 5.23
CA ARG A 152 -2.11 11.65 5.76
C ARG A 152 -0.87 11.93 4.92
N LEU A 153 0.26 12.09 5.59
CA LEU A 153 1.58 12.12 4.96
C LEU A 153 2.50 11.20 5.74
N GLY A 154 3.07 10.20 5.09
CA GLY A 154 3.86 9.20 5.79
C GLY A 154 4.83 8.43 4.94
N ILE A 155 5.51 7.50 5.58
CA ILE A 155 6.44 6.54 5.00
C ILE A 155 6.07 5.13 5.45
N GLU A 156 6.40 4.14 4.63
CA GLU A 156 6.18 2.72 4.95
C GLU A 156 7.40 1.90 4.55
N HIS A 157 8.10 1.39 5.56
CA HIS A 157 9.33 0.64 5.37
C HIS A 157 9.17 -0.83 5.74
N LYS A 158 9.69 -1.72 4.91
CA LYS A 158 9.74 -3.15 5.21
C LYS A 158 10.75 -3.40 6.31
N ILE A 159 10.33 -4.07 7.38
CA ILE A 159 11.21 -4.50 8.46
C ILE A 159 11.56 -5.99 8.35
N VAL A 160 10.60 -6.83 7.98
CA VAL A 160 10.78 -8.29 7.89
C VAL A 160 10.05 -8.82 6.66
N GLY A 161 10.60 -9.85 6.02
CA GLY A 161 9.91 -10.60 4.98
C GLY A 161 10.32 -12.06 5.02
N THR A 162 9.35 -12.96 5.12
CA THR A 162 9.56 -14.41 5.17
C THR A 162 8.74 -15.11 4.10
N LYS A 163 9.30 -16.18 3.52
CA LYS A 163 8.56 -17.08 2.64
C LYS A 163 7.77 -18.05 3.50
N LEU A 164 6.46 -18.12 3.28
CA LEU A 164 5.62 -19.13 3.94
C LEU A 164 5.53 -20.41 3.08
N SER A 165 5.59 -20.28 1.74
CA SER A 165 5.61 -21.41 0.82
C SER A 165 6.34 -21.09 -0.49
N THR A 166 6.25 -21.97 -1.48
CA THR A 166 6.76 -21.72 -2.85
C THR A 166 6.00 -20.59 -3.56
N GLN A 167 4.78 -20.29 -3.12
CA GLN A 167 3.88 -19.32 -3.75
C GLN A 167 3.42 -18.21 -2.81
N SER A 168 3.75 -18.27 -1.51
CA SER A 168 3.29 -17.29 -0.53
C SER A 168 4.42 -16.72 0.32
N GLY A 169 4.26 -15.46 0.73
CA GLY A 169 5.16 -14.78 1.65
C GLY A 169 4.41 -13.86 2.60
N LEU A 170 5.00 -13.66 3.78
CA LEU A 170 4.56 -12.66 4.74
C LEU A 170 5.60 -11.55 4.77
N ASN A 171 5.13 -10.32 4.57
CA ASN A 171 5.94 -9.13 4.72
C ASN A 171 5.39 -8.26 5.84
N ILE A 172 6.27 -7.81 6.73
CA ILE A 172 5.94 -6.92 7.83
C ILE A 172 6.62 -5.58 7.55
N THR A 173 5.83 -4.52 7.62
CA THR A 173 6.26 -3.14 7.39
C THR A 173 5.96 -2.29 8.61
N LEU A 174 6.87 -1.38 8.96
CA LEU A 174 6.63 -0.27 9.85
C LEU A 174 6.10 0.91 9.03
N PHE A 175 5.00 1.52 9.47
CA PHE A 175 4.52 2.79 8.93
C PHE A 175 4.64 3.89 9.98
N ILE A 176 4.94 5.09 9.50
CA ILE A 176 4.98 6.32 10.28
C ILE A 176 4.26 7.38 9.45
N ASP A 177 3.21 8.00 9.98
CA ASP A 177 2.51 9.08 9.30
C ASP A 177 2.12 10.22 10.24
N GLY A 178 1.99 11.42 9.68
CA GLY A 178 1.25 12.49 10.31
C GLY A 178 -0.18 12.47 9.77
N LYS A 179 -1.14 12.34 10.69
CA LYS A 179 -2.57 12.33 10.39
C LYS A 179 -3.17 13.68 10.77
N LEU A 180 -3.65 14.41 9.78
CA LEU A 180 -4.46 15.61 9.96
C LEU A 180 -5.93 15.22 9.92
N ASN A 181 -6.67 15.55 10.97
CA ASN A 181 -8.11 15.45 11.03
C ASN A 181 -8.71 16.86 11.09
N LYS A 182 -9.69 17.13 10.23
CA LYS A 182 -10.48 18.37 10.27
C LYS A 182 -11.96 18.00 10.30
N SER A 183 -12.66 18.41 11.34
CA SER A 183 -14.11 18.25 11.44
C SER A 183 -14.81 19.03 10.32
N ILE A 184 -15.88 18.44 9.77
CA ILE A 184 -16.70 19.06 8.73
C ILE A 184 -17.70 20.05 9.37
N ASP A 185 -18.18 19.71 10.57
CA ASP A 185 -19.32 20.38 11.19
C ASP A 185 -18.92 21.33 12.33
N LYS A 186 -17.65 21.30 12.74
CA LYS A 186 -17.12 22.07 13.88
C LYS A 186 -15.78 22.70 13.55
N ASP A 187 -15.46 23.81 14.21
CA ASP A 187 -14.11 24.36 14.23
C ASP A 187 -13.22 23.52 15.14
N PHE A 188 -12.84 22.35 14.63
CA PHE A 188 -12.06 21.34 15.35
C PHE A 188 -11.09 20.68 14.37
N MET A 189 -9.80 20.75 14.69
CA MET A 189 -8.75 20.26 13.82
C MET A 189 -7.53 19.84 14.65
N TYR A 190 -6.91 18.73 14.30
CA TYR A 190 -5.65 18.35 14.93
C TYR A 190 -4.76 17.58 13.97
N ILE A 191 -3.47 17.61 14.27
CA ILE A 191 -2.47 16.75 13.66
C ILE A 191 -1.92 15.82 14.74
N THR A 192 -1.97 14.51 14.51
CA THR A 192 -1.36 13.51 15.38
C THR A 192 -0.32 12.68 14.61
N PRO A 193 0.82 12.34 15.23
CA PRO A 193 1.68 11.30 14.69
C PRO A 193 1.00 9.95 14.86
N SER A 194 1.14 9.08 13.87
CA SER A 194 0.73 7.69 13.89
C SER A 194 1.90 6.78 13.51
N VAL A 195 2.04 5.69 14.25
CA VAL A 195 3.09 4.70 14.05
C VAL A 195 2.48 3.34 14.24
N GLY A 196 2.76 2.40 13.34
CA GLY A 196 2.23 1.06 13.46
C GLY A 196 2.90 0.04 12.57
N LEU A 197 2.44 -1.20 12.72
CA LEU A 197 2.92 -2.33 11.94
C LEU A 197 1.83 -2.78 10.98
N ARG A 198 2.23 -3.20 9.78
CA ARG A 198 1.34 -3.79 8.79
C ARG A 198 1.91 -5.09 8.26
N PHE A 199 1.06 -6.09 8.18
CA PHE A 199 1.29 -7.46 7.77
C PHE A 199 0.67 -7.66 6.39
N HIS A 200 1.47 -8.10 5.44
CA HIS A 200 1.12 -8.22 4.03
C HIS A 200 1.27 -9.67 3.60
N TRP A 201 0.16 -10.31 3.23
CA TRP A 201 0.20 -11.63 2.61
C TRP A 201 0.38 -11.48 1.09
N LEU A 202 1.48 -12.03 0.57
CA LEU A 202 1.89 -12.02 -0.82
C LEU A 202 1.75 -13.38 -1.47
#